data_AF-A0A7C9IV83-F1
#
_entry.id   AF-A0A7C9IV83-F1
#
_cell.length_a   1.000
_cell.length_b   1.000
_cell.length_c   1.000
_cell.angle_alpha   90.00
_cell.angle_beta   90.00
_cell.angle_gamma   90.00
#
_symmetry.space_group_name_H-M   'P 1'
#
loop_
_entity.id
_entity.type
_entity.pdbx_description
1 polymer ?
#
loop_
_entity_poly.entity_id
_entity_poly.type
_entity_poly.pdbx_seq_one_letter_code
_entity_poly.pdbx_strand_id
1 'polypeptide(L)'
;MNIWANYIASWQQIFNYRGKARRRDFWAAIIGMVVASIVVSTILSGATGLSDGIALPAHWLENFFFLAQFLQYLSMSVRRLHSLSLSGHYQWLMLVPGVHMIVLHALPEVEKDPRAPWYNMMSVDNGPASLEVNHRGHVSGILSNAFGYTWRNMFNFHDTVSRGNYLWARVTWSIFSLIAGALLSLTIFLIVAVRIFVSLLVNRGNTLQLNPSIQSPTFDPSVLNGLGLFIIPVGLVVGFLIVFPIVSLTARRLHDQELSAWWVFLYLAGSVGSLILLLLSLLPAKDGQTKYPAADGRPAVPTASIDSRAESEQTASGSAALSQASVEVFYPQSATSAAQVEVFYPQPSTVASSESTATSETSVPSSDTSEDRDDHV
;
A
#
# COMPACT_ATOMS: atom_id res chain seq x y z
N MET A 1 -18.82 4.00 18.91
CA MET A 1 -18.38 4.76 17.72
C MET A 1 -19.56 5.59 17.24
N ASN A 2 -19.55 6.91 17.41
CA ASN A 2 -20.66 7.74 16.93
C ASN A 2 -20.48 8.03 15.43
N ILE A 3 -21.24 7.32 14.60
CA ILE A 3 -21.17 7.37 13.13
C ILE A 3 -21.46 8.79 12.63
N TRP A 4 -22.55 9.39 13.12
CA TRP A 4 -22.99 10.71 12.69
C TRP A 4 -22.04 11.83 13.09
N ALA A 5 -21.47 11.77 14.30
CA ALA A 5 -20.48 12.75 14.73
C ALA A 5 -19.24 12.76 13.81
N ASN A 6 -18.76 11.58 13.39
CA ASN A 6 -17.62 11.48 12.49
C ASN A 6 -17.96 11.90 11.05
N TYR A 7 -19.16 11.57 10.57
CA TYR A 7 -19.66 12.03 9.27
C TYR A 7 -19.72 13.56 9.22
N ILE A 8 -20.33 14.21 10.22
CA ILE A 8 -20.41 15.67 10.30
C ILE A 8 -19.01 16.31 10.44
N ALA A 9 -18.15 15.76 11.30
CA ALA A 9 -16.79 16.26 11.47
C ALA A 9 -15.98 16.20 10.16
N SER A 10 -16.23 15.20 9.32
CA SER A 10 -15.54 15.08 8.03
C SER A 10 -15.99 16.11 7.00
N TRP A 11 -17.25 16.58 7.04
CA TRP A 11 -17.71 17.74 6.26
C TRP A 11 -17.06 19.05 6.72
N GLN A 12 -16.92 19.26 8.03
CA GLN A 12 -16.28 20.46 8.57
C GLN A 12 -14.81 20.60 8.16
N GLN A 13 -14.16 19.46 7.90
CA GLN A 13 -12.74 19.40 7.53
C GLN A 13 -12.54 19.06 6.04
N ILE A 14 -13.55 19.25 5.19
CA ILE A 14 -13.50 18.84 3.78
C ILE A 14 -12.30 19.47 3.03
N PHE A 15 -11.98 20.74 3.27
CA PHE A 15 -10.83 21.41 2.63
C PHE A 15 -9.54 21.38 3.48
N ASN A 16 -9.54 20.71 4.63
CA ASN A 16 -8.37 20.63 5.49
C ASN A 16 -7.60 19.32 5.27
N TYR A 17 -6.48 19.42 4.56
CA TYR A 17 -5.62 18.28 4.22
C TYR A 17 -4.44 18.07 5.18
N ARG A 18 -4.24 18.97 6.17
CA ARG A 18 -3.06 18.95 7.06
C ARG A 18 -3.24 18.03 8.29
N GLY A 19 -4.37 17.35 8.43
CA GLY A 19 -4.67 16.46 9.54
C GLY A 19 -4.36 14.98 9.30
N LYS A 20 -4.54 14.17 10.35
CA LYS A 20 -4.54 12.70 10.29
C LYS A 20 -5.93 12.18 10.63
N ALA A 21 -6.37 11.14 9.92
CA ALA A 21 -7.63 10.45 10.21
C ALA A 21 -7.33 9.08 10.85
N ARG A 22 -7.91 8.81 12.03
CA ARG A 22 -7.84 7.49 12.65
C ARG A 22 -8.67 6.47 11.88
N ARG A 23 -8.34 5.18 11.99
CA ARG A 23 -9.01 4.09 11.28
C ARG A 23 -10.50 4.01 11.60
N ARG A 24 -10.84 4.08 12.88
CA ARG A 24 -12.23 4.00 13.35
C ARG A 24 -13.05 5.21 12.89
N ASP A 25 -12.47 6.41 12.97
CA ASP A 25 -13.13 7.67 12.64
C ASP A 25 -13.38 7.75 11.12
N PHE A 26 -12.41 7.28 10.33
CA PHE A 26 -12.54 7.12 8.88
C PHE A 26 -13.70 6.18 8.52
N TRP A 27 -13.72 4.95 9.06
CA TRP A 27 -14.79 3.99 8.76
C TRP A 27 -16.17 4.44 9.23
N ALA A 28 -16.25 5.11 10.38
CA ALA A 28 -17.48 5.73 10.86
C ALA A 28 -18.02 6.75 9.85
N ALA A 29 -17.15 7.61 9.31
CA ALA A 29 -17.54 8.57 8.29
C ALA A 29 -17.95 7.90 6.96
N ILE A 30 -17.25 6.85 6.52
CA ILE A 30 -17.62 6.08 5.31
C ILE A 30 -18.99 5.42 5.46
N ILE A 31 -19.28 4.81 6.62
CA ILE A 31 -20.60 4.23 6.88
C ILE A 31 -21.67 5.34 6.86
N GLY A 32 -21.42 6.47 7.51
CA GLY A 32 -22.32 7.63 7.47
C GLY A 32 -22.57 8.13 6.04
N MET A 33 -21.53 8.19 5.22
CA MET A 33 -21.58 8.52 3.79
C MET A 33 -22.44 7.55 2.99
N VAL A 34 -22.28 6.24 3.20
CA VAL A 34 -23.10 5.21 2.52
C VAL A 34 -24.56 5.33 2.93
N VAL A 35 -24.85 5.47 4.23
CA VAL A 35 -26.22 5.63 4.74
C VAL A 35 -26.85 6.91 4.19
N ALA A 36 -26.14 8.04 4.23
CA ALA A 36 -26.61 9.31 3.67
C ALA A 36 -26.89 9.19 2.17
N SER A 37 -26.03 8.48 1.42
CA SER A 37 -26.21 8.25 -0.02
C SER A 37 -27.46 7.43 -0.32
N ILE A 38 -27.72 6.37 0.44
CA ILE A 38 -28.93 5.55 0.29
C ILE A 38 -30.17 6.39 0.61
N VAL A 39 -30.16 7.15 1.70
CA VAL A 39 -31.30 8.00 2.11
C VAL A 39 -31.58 9.09 1.06
N VAL A 40 -30.57 9.81 0.61
CA VAL A 40 -30.74 10.88 -0.39
C VAL A 40 -31.20 10.29 -1.73
N SER A 41 -30.56 9.23 -2.22
CA SER A 41 -30.93 8.62 -3.50
C SER A 41 -32.35 8.04 -3.48
N THR A 42 -32.77 7.40 -2.38
CA THR A 42 -34.15 6.89 -2.26
C THR A 42 -35.19 8.00 -2.22
N ILE A 43 -34.94 9.10 -1.50
CA ILE A 43 -35.85 10.26 -1.45
C ILE A 43 -35.95 10.92 -2.83
N LEU A 44 -34.82 11.19 -3.48
CA LEU A 44 -34.77 11.89 -4.77
C LEU A 44 -35.33 11.01 -5.89
N SER A 45 -35.05 9.71 -5.89
CA SER A 45 -35.66 8.74 -6.82
C SER A 45 -37.16 8.57 -6.59
N GLY A 46 -37.66 8.73 -5.36
CA GLY A 46 -39.10 8.77 -5.10
C GLY A 46 -39.75 10.03 -5.68
N ALA A 47 -39.06 11.17 -5.59
CA ALA A 47 -39.53 12.45 -6.11
C ALA A 47 -39.61 12.49 -7.64
N THR A 48 -38.69 11.83 -8.35
CA THR A 48 -38.73 11.75 -9.83
C THR A 48 -39.96 11.00 -10.34
N GLY A 49 -40.50 10.06 -9.56
CA GLY A 49 -41.72 9.31 -9.90
C GLY A 49 -43.04 10.07 -9.69
N LEU A 50 -43.02 11.25 -9.06
CA LEU A 50 -44.23 12.05 -8.79
C LEU A 50 -44.66 12.92 -9.98
N SER A 51 -43.71 13.43 -10.77
CA SER A 51 -43.98 14.18 -12.00
C SER A 51 -42.70 14.41 -12.81
N ASP A 52 -42.83 14.42 -14.15
CA ASP A 52 -41.72 14.68 -15.06
C ASP A 52 -41.07 16.06 -14.85
N GLY A 53 -41.85 17.05 -14.40
CA GLY A 53 -41.36 18.40 -14.10
C GLY A 53 -40.40 18.48 -12.90
N ILE A 54 -40.47 17.54 -11.97
CA ILE A 54 -39.62 17.49 -10.76
C ILE A 54 -38.39 16.59 -10.97
N ALA A 55 -38.44 15.68 -11.95
CA ALA A 55 -37.38 14.69 -12.17
C ALA A 55 -36.02 15.33 -12.50
N LEU A 56 -35.97 16.31 -13.42
CA LEU A 56 -34.72 16.95 -13.81
C LEU A 56 -34.01 17.64 -12.63
N PRO A 57 -34.66 18.53 -11.84
CA PRO A 57 -34.05 19.11 -10.65
C PRO A 57 -33.57 18.07 -9.63
N ALA A 58 -34.33 16.98 -9.43
CA ALA A 58 -33.95 15.92 -8.49
C ALA A 58 -32.65 15.24 -8.91
N HIS A 59 -32.48 14.91 -10.20
CA HIS A 59 -31.22 14.33 -10.71
C HIS A 59 -30.03 15.28 -10.56
N TRP A 60 -30.21 16.59 -10.79
CA TRP A 60 -29.13 17.56 -10.56
C TRP A 60 -28.72 17.59 -9.09
N LEU A 61 -29.70 17.63 -8.17
CA LEU A 61 -29.43 17.62 -6.73
C LEU A 61 -28.69 16.35 -6.30
N GLU A 62 -29.10 15.19 -6.83
CA GLU A 62 -28.45 13.91 -6.59
C GLU A 62 -26.98 13.93 -7.06
N ASN A 63 -26.72 14.44 -8.26
CA ASN A 63 -25.36 14.57 -8.80
C ASN A 63 -24.50 15.52 -7.96
N PHE A 64 -25.04 16.67 -7.53
CA PHE A 64 -24.32 17.60 -6.65
C PHE A 64 -24.00 16.97 -5.30
N PHE A 65 -24.95 16.20 -4.74
CA PHE A 65 -24.74 15.46 -3.50
C PHE A 65 -23.61 14.44 -3.65
N PHE A 66 -23.63 13.61 -4.70
CA PHE A 66 -22.56 12.64 -4.95
C PHE A 66 -21.20 13.29 -5.21
N LEU A 67 -21.16 14.42 -5.92
CA LEU A 67 -19.92 15.19 -6.12
C LEU A 67 -19.36 15.70 -4.79
N ALA A 68 -20.21 16.28 -3.94
CA ALA A 68 -19.80 16.76 -2.62
C ALA A 68 -19.31 15.61 -1.73
N GLN A 69 -19.99 14.46 -1.79
CA GLN A 69 -19.63 13.24 -1.08
C GLN A 69 -18.28 12.66 -1.56
N PHE A 70 -18.01 12.75 -2.86
CA PHE A 70 -16.72 12.38 -3.44
C PHE A 70 -15.58 13.29 -2.96
N LEU A 71 -15.80 14.60 -2.89
CA LEU A 71 -14.82 15.55 -2.34
C LEU A 71 -14.56 15.28 -0.85
N GLN A 72 -15.59 14.94 -0.08
CA GLN A 72 -15.45 14.52 1.31
C GLN A 72 -14.62 13.24 1.44
N TYR A 73 -14.86 12.26 0.55
CA TYR A 73 -14.06 11.03 0.49
C TYR A 73 -12.59 11.36 0.21
N LEU A 74 -12.31 12.18 -0.80
CA LEU A 74 -10.97 12.60 -1.20
C LEU A 74 -10.19 13.25 -0.05
N SER A 75 -10.87 14.12 0.71
CA SER A 75 -10.30 14.77 1.89
C SER A 75 -9.92 13.78 2.98
N MET A 76 -10.83 12.83 3.28
CA MET A 76 -10.63 11.84 4.34
C MET A 76 -9.54 10.83 3.98
N SER A 77 -9.47 10.42 2.71
CA SER A 77 -8.46 9.48 2.23
C SER A 77 -7.05 10.08 2.24
N VAL A 78 -6.88 11.36 1.88
CA VAL A 78 -5.58 12.05 2.01
C VAL A 78 -5.12 12.14 3.47
N ARG A 79 -6.03 12.52 4.38
CA ARG A 79 -5.72 12.53 5.83
C ARG A 79 -5.40 11.13 6.36
N ARG A 80 -6.03 10.10 5.80
CA ARG A 80 -5.71 8.71 6.15
C ARG A 80 -4.35 8.28 5.60
N LEU A 81 -3.99 8.66 4.38
CA LEU A 81 -2.65 8.42 3.82
C LEU A 81 -1.56 9.05 4.69
N HIS A 82 -1.76 10.28 5.15
CA HIS A 82 -0.84 10.94 6.07
C HIS A 82 -0.73 10.22 7.43
N SER A 83 -1.78 9.52 7.88
CA SER A 83 -1.71 8.67 9.09
C SER A 83 -0.84 7.42 8.90
N LEU A 84 -0.63 7.00 7.66
CA LEU A 84 0.20 5.86 7.28
C LEU A 84 1.63 6.30 6.90
N SER A 85 2.00 7.57 7.07
CA SER A 85 3.26 8.16 6.56
C SER A 85 3.49 7.94 5.05
N LEU A 86 2.39 7.81 4.29
CA LEU A 86 2.41 7.76 2.83
C LEU A 86 2.17 9.16 2.25
N SER A 87 2.73 9.41 1.07
CA SER A 87 2.49 10.67 0.37
C SER A 87 1.05 10.76 -0.13
N GLY A 88 0.54 11.99 -0.27
CA GLY A 88 -0.76 12.24 -0.88
C GLY A 88 -0.88 11.73 -2.33
N HIS A 89 0.23 11.45 -3.03
CA HIS A 89 0.19 10.90 -4.39
C HIS A 89 -0.44 9.50 -4.46
N TYR A 90 -0.37 8.72 -3.37
CA TYR A 90 -1.06 7.44 -3.28
C TYR A 90 -2.60 7.58 -3.31
N GLN A 91 -3.13 8.80 -3.24
CA GLN A 91 -4.55 9.08 -3.41
C GLN A 91 -5.07 8.63 -4.79
N TRP A 92 -4.24 8.74 -5.83
CA TRP A 92 -4.60 8.35 -7.19
C TRP A 92 -4.89 6.85 -7.34
N LEU A 93 -4.47 6.03 -6.37
CA LEU A 93 -4.90 4.63 -6.32
C LEU A 93 -6.43 4.48 -6.30
N MET A 94 -7.19 5.50 -5.89
CA MET A 94 -8.66 5.46 -5.91
C MET A 94 -9.26 5.27 -7.31
N LEU A 95 -8.52 5.65 -8.37
CA LEU A 95 -8.94 5.37 -9.74
C LEU A 95 -8.92 3.87 -10.07
N VAL A 96 -8.22 3.07 -9.28
CA VAL A 96 -8.13 1.62 -9.42
C VAL A 96 -9.19 0.99 -8.53
N PRO A 97 -10.29 0.45 -9.09
CA PRO A 97 -11.37 -0.15 -8.30
C PRO A 97 -10.84 -1.28 -7.39
N GLY A 98 -11.37 -1.37 -6.18
CA GLY A 98 -11.04 -2.43 -5.21
C GLY A 98 -9.69 -2.25 -4.48
N VAL A 99 -8.68 -1.69 -5.11
CA VAL A 99 -7.31 -1.58 -4.56
C VAL A 99 -7.21 -0.53 -3.46
N HIS A 100 -7.69 0.67 -3.73
CA HIS A 100 -7.68 1.78 -2.77
C HIS A 100 -8.53 1.47 -1.52
N MET A 101 -9.61 0.70 -1.72
CA MET A 101 -10.48 0.24 -0.66
C MET A 101 -9.85 -0.81 0.26
N ILE A 102 -8.80 -1.51 -0.16
CA ILE A 102 -8.12 -2.50 0.68
C ILE A 102 -6.94 -1.85 1.41
N VAL A 103 -6.13 -1.06 0.70
CA VAL A 103 -4.89 -0.45 1.21
C VAL A 103 -5.16 0.58 2.31
N LEU A 104 -6.06 1.52 2.07
CA LEU A 104 -6.33 2.58 3.07
C LEU A 104 -7.12 2.06 4.27
N HIS A 105 -7.77 0.91 4.14
CA HIS A 105 -8.83 0.49 5.04
C HIS A 105 -8.40 -0.65 5.99
N ALA A 106 -7.48 -1.51 5.54
CA ALA A 106 -6.94 -2.63 6.31
C ALA A 106 -5.62 -2.31 7.04
N LEU A 107 -4.84 -1.33 6.55
CA LEU A 107 -3.54 -1.02 7.17
C LEU A 107 -3.74 -0.37 8.55
N PRO A 108 -3.05 -0.90 9.59
CA PRO A 108 -3.06 -0.29 10.90
C PRO A 108 -2.33 1.05 10.85
N GLU A 109 -2.74 1.97 11.73
CA GLU A 109 -2.07 3.25 11.88
C GLU A 109 -0.58 3.03 12.20
N VAL A 110 0.28 3.89 11.65
CA VAL A 110 1.67 3.94 12.05
C VAL A 110 1.82 5.14 12.94
N GLU A 111 1.91 4.85 14.23
CA GLU A 111 2.76 5.67 15.09
C GLU A 111 4.14 5.65 14.46
N LYS A 112 4.88 6.78 14.44
CA LYS A 112 6.17 6.95 13.74
C LYS A 112 7.27 5.91 14.07
N ASP A 113 6.94 4.87 14.85
CA ASP A 113 7.73 3.68 15.09
C ASP A 113 7.96 2.86 13.79
N PRO A 114 9.21 2.77 13.32
CA PRO A 114 9.61 1.94 12.20
C PRO A 114 9.35 0.44 12.40
N ARG A 115 9.04 0.00 13.64
CA ARG A 115 8.76 -1.40 13.98
C ARG A 115 7.35 -1.86 13.59
N ALA A 116 6.52 -0.99 13.01
CA ALA A 116 5.17 -1.36 12.63
C ALA A 116 5.16 -2.58 11.70
N PRO A 117 4.33 -3.61 11.97
CA PRO A 117 4.44 -4.93 11.31
C PRO A 117 4.31 -4.95 9.78
N TRP A 118 3.81 -3.87 9.17
CA TRP A 118 3.63 -3.78 7.72
C TRP A 118 4.76 -3.04 6.98
N TYR A 119 5.63 -2.32 7.71
CA TYR A 119 6.88 -1.78 7.14
C TYR A 119 7.97 -2.82 7.00
N ASN A 120 7.88 -3.90 7.78
CA ASN A 120 8.82 -5.00 7.70
C ASN A 120 8.48 -5.88 6.48
N MET A 121 8.88 -5.38 5.33
CA MET A 121 8.74 -6.04 4.04
C MET A 121 9.97 -6.90 3.77
N MET A 122 9.78 -7.99 3.02
CA MET A 122 10.90 -8.74 2.47
C MET A 122 11.34 -8.09 1.17
N SER A 123 12.64 -7.91 0.99
CA SER A 123 13.24 -7.44 -0.25
C SER A 123 13.10 -8.49 -1.35
N VAL A 124 13.39 -8.08 -2.59
CA VAL A 124 13.39 -8.98 -3.77
C VAL A 124 14.34 -10.17 -3.57
N ASP A 125 15.40 -9.99 -2.80
CA ASP A 125 16.42 -11.00 -2.51
C ASP A 125 16.14 -11.80 -1.23
N ASN A 126 14.89 -11.76 -0.75
CA ASN A 126 14.43 -12.43 0.47
C ASN A 126 15.19 -12.00 1.75
N GLY A 127 15.73 -10.78 1.79
CA GLY A 127 16.24 -10.13 2.99
C GLY A 127 15.26 -9.09 3.55
N PRO A 128 15.62 -8.34 4.62
CA PRO A 128 14.83 -7.20 5.06
C PRO A 128 14.82 -6.09 4.00
N ALA A 129 13.66 -5.52 3.69
CA ALA A 129 13.53 -4.44 2.72
C ALA A 129 14.06 -3.11 3.29
N SER A 130 15.03 -2.51 2.61
CA SER A 130 15.44 -1.13 2.84
C SER A 130 14.51 -0.19 2.07
N LEU A 131 13.38 0.20 2.67
CA LEU A 131 12.50 1.21 2.07
C LEU A 131 13.10 2.60 2.31
N GLU A 132 13.28 3.37 1.24
CA GLU A 132 13.81 4.73 1.32
C GLU A 132 12.79 5.65 1.98
N VAL A 133 13.21 6.37 3.02
CA VAL A 133 12.41 7.41 3.68
C VAL A 133 12.93 8.76 3.21
N ASN A 134 12.12 9.49 2.46
CA ASN A 134 12.46 10.83 1.98
C ASN A 134 12.52 11.82 3.17
N HIS A 135 13.17 12.97 2.99
CA HIS A 135 13.33 14.05 3.98
C HIS A 135 12.01 14.56 4.60
N ARG A 136 10.86 14.34 3.93
CA ARG A 136 9.52 14.65 4.46
C ARG A 136 8.92 13.54 5.37
N GLY A 137 9.66 12.45 5.59
CA GLY A 137 9.20 11.27 6.34
C GLY A 137 8.26 10.36 5.55
N HIS A 138 8.22 10.47 4.22
CA HIS A 138 7.41 9.61 3.36
C HIS A 138 8.22 8.43 2.83
N VAL A 139 7.60 7.26 2.78
CA VAL A 139 8.24 6.04 2.31
C VAL A 139 8.05 5.85 0.79
N SER A 140 9.15 5.66 0.06
CA SER A 140 9.19 5.38 -1.38
C SER A 140 9.64 3.95 -1.68
N GLY A 141 9.40 3.49 -2.91
CA GLY A 141 9.85 2.16 -3.38
C GLY A 141 8.99 0.97 -2.95
N ILE A 142 7.89 1.19 -2.20
CA ILE A 142 7.01 0.11 -1.72
C ILE A 142 6.42 -0.70 -2.89
N LEU A 143 5.88 -0.01 -3.90
CA LEU A 143 5.24 -0.66 -5.05
C LEU A 143 6.26 -1.44 -5.90
N SER A 144 7.42 -0.87 -6.18
CA SER A 144 8.45 -1.55 -6.98
C SER A 144 9.02 -2.76 -6.24
N ASN A 145 9.27 -2.63 -4.93
CA ASN A 145 9.73 -3.73 -4.10
C ASN A 145 8.70 -4.88 -4.06
N ALA A 146 7.44 -4.58 -3.77
CA ALA A 146 6.39 -5.60 -3.71
C ALA A 146 6.15 -6.27 -5.08
N PHE A 147 6.21 -5.52 -6.18
CA PHE A 147 6.13 -6.08 -7.53
C PHE A 147 7.31 -7.00 -7.82
N GLY A 148 8.54 -6.55 -7.58
CA GLY A 148 9.75 -7.34 -7.82
C GLY A 148 9.80 -8.63 -6.98
N TYR A 149 9.43 -8.54 -5.70
CA TYR A 149 9.31 -9.69 -4.81
C TYR A 149 8.31 -10.71 -5.34
N THR A 150 7.12 -10.24 -5.76
CA THR A 150 6.05 -11.09 -6.29
C THR A 150 6.46 -11.76 -7.60
N TRP A 151 7.08 -10.99 -8.49
CA TRP A 151 7.54 -11.47 -9.78
C TRP A 151 8.63 -12.53 -9.63
N ARG A 152 9.65 -12.27 -8.80
CA ARG A 152 10.75 -13.22 -8.56
C ARG A 152 10.25 -14.53 -7.94
N ASN A 153 9.33 -14.43 -6.99
CA ASN A 153 8.85 -15.58 -6.21
C ASN A 153 7.53 -16.16 -6.73
N MET A 154 7.11 -15.88 -7.97
CA MET A 154 5.81 -16.31 -8.47
C MET A 154 5.63 -17.83 -8.57
N PHE A 155 6.72 -18.58 -8.75
CA PHE A 155 6.71 -20.05 -8.78
C PHE A 155 7.05 -20.68 -7.44
N ASN A 156 7.28 -19.87 -6.41
CA ASN A 156 7.59 -20.35 -5.08
C ASN A 156 6.29 -20.53 -4.26
N PHE A 157 6.09 -21.73 -3.73
CA PHE A 157 4.94 -22.10 -2.91
C PHE A 157 5.33 -22.57 -1.49
N HIS A 158 6.63 -22.61 -1.19
CA HIS A 158 7.16 -23.31 -0.02
C HIS A 158 7.68 -22.35 1.07
N ASP A 159 7.19 -21.12 1.13
CA ASP A 159 7.64 -20.09 2.08
C ASP A 159 6.48 -19.31 2.69
N THR A 160 6.77 -18.51 3.71
CA THR A 160 5.83 -17.53 4.28
C THR A 160 5.93 -16.17 3.58
N VAL A 161 4.93 -15.30 3.77
CA VAL A 161 4.92 -13.95 3.18
C VAL A 161 4.53 -12.91 4.22
N SER A 162 5.29 -11.81 4.29
CA SER A 162 4.94 -10.69 5.17
C SER A 162 3.59 -10.06 4.78
N ARG A 163 2.84 -9.56 5.77
CA ARG A 163 1.55 -8.88 5.51
C ARG A 163 1.71 -7.66 4.61
N GLY A 164 2.81 -6.93 4.81
CA GLY A 164 3.18 -5.79 3.97
C GLY A 164 3.36 -6.21 2.52
N ASN A 165 4.17 -7.25 2.28
CA ASN A 165 4.42 -7.78 0.93
C ASN A 165 3.12 -8.26 0.28
N TYR A 166 2.28 -9.02 1.00
CA TYR A 166 1.02 -9.51 0.45
C TYR A 166 0.08 -8.37 0.05
N LEU A 167 -0.13 -7.39 0.94
CA LEU A 167 -1.06 -6.29 0.68
C LEU A 167 -0.59 -5.42 -0.48
N TRP A 168 0.68 -5.01 -0.47
CA TRP A 168 1.20 -4.18 -1.56
C TRP A 168 1.36 -4.97 -2.86
N ALA A 169 1.59 -6.28 -2.81
CA ALA A 169 1.52 -7.13 -3.98
C ALA A 169 0.11 -7.11 -4.60
N ARG A 170 -0.96 -7.18 -3.80
CA ARG A 170 -2.33 -7.07 -4.33
C ARG A 170 -2.57 -5.75 -5.07
N VAL A 171 -1.99 -4.66 -4.57
CA VAL A 171 -2.06 -3.33 -5.20
C VAL A 171 -1.35 -3.31 -6.53
N THR A 172 -0.06 -3.64 -6.51
CA THR A 172 0.81 -3.60 -7.69
C THR A 172 0.28 -4.52 -8.77
N TRP A 173 -0.21 -5.69 -8.36
CA TRP A 173 -0.75 -6.68 -9.26
C TRP A 173 -2.06 -6.25 -9.91
N SER A 174 -2.92 -5.57 -9.17
CA SER A 174 -4.15 -5.01 -9.73
C SER A 174 -3.84 -3.92 -10.76
N ILE A 175 -2.87 -3.03 -10.47
CA ILE A 175 -2.40 -2.01 -11.44
C ILE A 175 -1.83 -2.69 -12.69
N PHE A 176 -0.95 -3.67 -12.51
CA PHE A 176 -0.38 -4.45 -13.60
C PHE A 176 -1.47 -5.12 -14.45
N SER A 177 -2.46 -5.73 -13.81
CA SER A 177 -3.58 -6.40 -14.50
C SER A 177 -4.45 -5.44 -15.31
N LEU A 178 -4.70 -4.23 -14.80
CA LEU A 178 -5.44 -3.19 -15.54
C LEU A 178 -4.66 -2.70 -16.75
N ILE A 179 -3.35 -2.46 -16.59
CA ILE A 179 -2.49 -2.02 -17.70
C ILE A 179 -2.42 -3.12 -18.77
N ALA A 180 -2.17 -4.36 -18.37
CA ALA A 180 -2.11 -5.50 -19.28
C ALA A 180 -3.45 -5.71 -20.01
N GLY A 181 -4.56 -5.62 -19.30
CA GLY A 181 -5.91 -5.72 -19.88
C GLY A 181 -6.23 -4.57 -20.84
N ALA A 182 -5.86 -3.33 -20.49
CA ALA A 182 -6.04 -2.17 -21.35
C ALA A 182 -5.21 -2.28 -22.64
N LEU A 183 -3.94 -2.70 -22.54
CA LEU A 183 -3.08 -2.93 -23.69
C LEU A 183 -3.65 -4.03 -24.59
N LEU A 184 -4.07 -5.16 -24.02
CA LEU A 184 -4.69 -6.24 -24.77
C LEU A 184 -5.99 -5.79 -25.46
N SER A 185 -6.84 -5.05 -24.75
CA SER A 185 -8.07 -4.47 -25.32
C SER A 185 -7.77 -3.48 -26.45
N LEU A 186 -6.73 -2.65 -26.31
CA LEU A 186 -6.29 -1.72 -27.34
C LEU A 186 -5.79 -2.47 -28.58
N THR A 187 -4.98 -3.51 -28.41
CA THR A 187 -4.51 -4.34 -29.52
C THR A 187 -5.67 -5.01 -30.25
N ILE A 188 -6.64 -5.58 -29.53
CA ILE A 188 -7.85 -6.17 -30.13
C ILE A 188 -8.65 -5.10 -30.88
N PHE A 189 -8.86 -3.94 -30.26
CA PHE A 189 -9.57 -2.83 -30.87
C PHE A 189 -8.92 -2.39 -32.19
N LEU A 190 -7.59 -2.23 -32.22
CA LEU A 190 -6.86 -1.85 -33.43
C LEU A 190 -7.02 -2.90 -34.54
N ILE A 191 -6.94 -4.19 -34.22
CA ILE A 191 -7.15 -5.27 -35.20
C ILE A 191 -8.58 -5.22 -35.77
N VAL A 192 -9.59 -5.04 -34.91
CA VAL A 192 -11.00 -4.94 -35.34
C VAL A 192 -11.25 -3.67 -36.14
N ALA A 193 -10.67 -2.54 -35.74
CA ALA A 193 -10.79 -1.28 -36.47
C ALA A 193 -10.18 -1.36 -37.87
N VAL A 194 -9.00 -1.97 -38.01
CA VAL A 194 -8.37 -2.23 -39.32
C VAL A 194 -9.24 -3.15 -40.16
N ARG A 195 -9.81 -4.22 -39.59
CA ARG A 195 -10.76 -5.10 -40.29
C ARG A 195 -11.97 -4.35 -40.84
N ILE A 196 -12.60 -3.53 -40.01
CA ILE A 196 -13.77 -2.73 -40.40
C ILE A 196 -13.37 -1.73 -41.49
N PHE A 197 -12.23 -1.04 -41.32
CA PHE A 197 -11.74 -0.06 -42.28
C PHE A 197 -11.46 -0.68 -43.66
N VAL A 198 -10.75 -1.82 -43.71
CA VAL A 198 -10.48 -2.55 -44.97
C VAL A 198 -11.79 -3.01 -45.61
N SER A 199 -12.74 -3.53 -44.83
CA SER A 199 -14.06 -3.94 -45.34
C SER A 199 -14.84 -2.76 -45.95
N LEU A 200 -14.81 -1.59 -45.31
CA LEU A 200 -15.41 -0.36 -45.85
C LEU A 200 -14.73 0.09 -47.15
N LEU A 201 -13.40 -0.01 -47.23
CA LEU A 201 -12.62 0.39 -48.42
C LEU A 201 -12.93 -0.51 -49.63
N VAL A 202 -12.99 -1.83 -49.42
CA VAL A 202 -13.34 -2.82 -50.46
C VAL A 202 -14.79 -2.63 -50.94
N ASN A 203 -15.74 -2.46 -50.00
CA ASN A 203 -17.15 -2.24 -50.37
C ASN A 203 -17.37 -0.95 -51.16
N ARG A 204 -16.67 0.14 -50.83
CA ARG A 204 -16.71 1.40 -51.59
C ARG A 204 -16.19 1.23 -53.02
N GLY A 205 -15.10 0.47 -53.20
CA GLY A 205 -14.53 0.17 -54.52
C GLY A 205 -15.50 -0.61 -55.42
N ASN A 206 -16.24 -1.57 -54.86
CA ASN A 206 -17.21 -2.37 -55.62
C ASN A 206 -18.47 -1.58 -56.02
N THR A 207 -18.87 -0.57 -55.24
CA THR A 207 -20.01 0.32 -55.55
C THR A 207 -19.68 1.42 -56.57
N LEU A 208 -18.39 1.72 -56.78
CA LEU A 208 -17.90 2.69 -57.76
C LEU A 208 -17.34 1.95 -58.99
N GLN A 209 -18.19 1.22 -59.72
CA GLN A 209 -17.81 0.57 -60.99
C GLN A 209 -17.49 1.62 -62.07
N LEU A 210 -16.31 2.24 -62.00
CA LEU A 210 -15.83 3.17 -63.02
C LEU A 210 -15.17 2.47 -64.21
N ASN A 211 -14.83 1.17 -64.11
CA ASN A 211 -14.41 0.34 -65.24
C ASN A 211 -14.36 -1.16 -64.83
N PRO A 212 -15.12 -2.07 -65.46
CA PRO A 212 -15.09 -3.50 -65.14
C PRO A 212 -13.77 -4.20 -65.50
N SER A 213 -12.87 -3.58 -66.28
CA SER A 213 -11.59 -4.18 -66.66
C SER A 213 -10.46 -3.92 -65.65
N ILE A 214 -10.69 -3.14 -64.60
CA ILE A 214 -9.72 -2.91 -63.53
C ILE A 214 -10.15 -3.73 -62.32
N GLN A 215 -9.57 -4.93 -62.17
CA GLN A 215 -9.71 -5.68 -60.92
C GLN A 215 -9.06 -4.84 -59.81
N SER A 216 -9.87 -4.33 -58.88
CA SER A 216 -9.35 -3.75 -57.64
C SER A 216 -8.58 -4.84 -56.89
N PRO A 217 -7.46 -4.50 -56.23
CA PRO A 217 -6.74 -5.48 -55.40
C PRO A 217 -7.70 -6.04 -54.35
N THR A 218 -8.07 -7.31 -54.50
CA THR A 218 -8.92 -8.02 -53.55
C THR A 218 -8.07 -8.36 -52.33
N PHE A 219 -8.26 -7.64 -51.23
CA PHE A 219 -7.74 -8.09 -49.94
C PHE A 219 -8.54 -9.30 -49.50
N ASP A 220 -7.90 -10.47 -49.44
CA ASP A 220 -8.51 -11.66 -48.85
C ASP A 220 -8.73 -11.39 -47.34
N PRO A 221 -9.98 -11.31 -46.85
CA PRO A 221 -10.27 -11.08 -45.43
C PRO A 221 -9.73 -12.18 -44.53
N SER A 222 -9.38 -13.35 -45.07
CA SER A 222 -8.80 -14.49 -44.35
C SER A 222 -7.45 -14.17 -43.70
N VAL A 223 -6.66 -13.25 -44.27
CA VAL A 223 -5.36 -12.81 -43.72
C VAL A 223 -5.53 -12.18 -42.33
N LEU A 224 -6.64 -11.48 -42.10
CA LEU A 224 -6.96 -10.88 -40.81
C LEU A 224 -7.41 -11.95 -39.79
N ASN A 225 -7.95 -13.10 -40.24
CA ASN A 225 -8.30 -14.25 -39.39
C ASN A 225 -7.07 -14.90 -38.76
N GLY A 226 -5.93 -14.88 -39.46
CA GLY A 226 -4.64 -15.27 -38.89
C GLY A 226 -4.24 -14.43 -37.68
N LEU A 227 -4.47 -13.12 -37.71
CA LEU A 227 -4.18 -12.23 -36.56
C LEU A 227 -5.05 -12.54 -35.33
N GLY A 228 -6.30 -12.95 -35.55
CA GLY A 228 -7.21 -13.38 -34.48
C GLY A 228 -6.74 -14.64 -33.76
N LEU A 229 -6.08 -15.55 -34.48
CA LEU A 229 -5.52 -16.78 -33.91
C LEU A 229 -4.41 -16.48 -32.89
N PHE A 230 -3.65 -15.40 -33.05
CA PHE A 230 -2.59 -15.01 -32.12
C PHE A 230 -3.11 -14.34 -30.83
N ILE A 231 -4.33 -13.79 -30.84
CA ILE A 231 -4.92 -13.12 -29.68
C ILE A 231 -5.19 -14.14 -28.56
N ILE A 232 -5.66 -15.35 -28.92
CA ILE A 232 -5.99 -16.41 -27.96
C ILE A 232 -4.77 -16.87 -27.15
N PRO A 233 -3.65 -17.33 -27.75
CA PRO A 233 -2.47 -17.75 -26.99
C PRO A 233 -1.83 -16.59 -26.21
N VAL A 234 -1.79 -15.38 -26.78
CA VAL A 234 -1.29 -14.20 -26.05
C VAL A 234 -2.17 -13.90 -24.84
N GLY A 235 -3.50 -13.95 -24.99
CA GLY A 235 -4.45 -13.79 -23.90
C GLY A 235 -4.29 -14.86 -22.81
N LEU A 236 -4.03 -16.11 -23.19
CA LEU A 236 -3.74 -17.19 -22.23
C LEU A 236 -2.45 -16.94 -21.45
N VAL A 237 -1.37 -16.50 -22.13
CA VAL A 237 -0.10 -16.17 -21.48
C VAL A 237 -0.26 -14.98 -20.54
N VAL A 238 -0.94 -13.92 -20.98
CA VAL A 238 -1.24 -12.74 -20.14
C VAL A 238 -2.10 -13.13 -18.94
N GLY A 239 -3.13 -13.95 -19.15
CA GLY A 239 -3.98 -14.46 -18.07
C GLY A 239 -3.21 -15.32 -17.08
N PHE A 240 -2.33 -16.19 -17.55
CA PHE A 240 -1.44 -16.99 -16.71
C PHE A 240 -0.54 -16.09 -15.86
N LEU A 241 0.13 -15.11 -16.48
CA LEU A 241 0.98 -14.17 -15.78
C LEU A 241 0.20 -13.39 -14.72
N ILE A 242 -1.05 -12.99 -14.99
CA ILE A 242 -1.88 -12.26 -14.02
C ILE A 242 -2.37 -13.16 -12.86
N VAL A 243 -2.74 -14.41 -13.11
CA VAL A 243 -3.36 -15.24 -12.06
C VAL A 243 -2.29 -15.86 -11.15
N PHE A 244 -1.21 -16.37 -11.73
CA PHE A 244 -0.28 -17.25 -11.04
C PHE A 244 0.44 -16.62 -9.84
N PRO A 245 0.95 -15.37 -9.91
CA PRO A 245 1.67 -14.76 -8.80
C PRO A 245 0.77 -14.48 -7.59
N ILE A 246 -0.50 -14.13 -7.82
CA ILE A 246 -1.48 -13.95 -6.73
C ILE A 246 -1.85 -15.28 -6.09
N VAL A 247 -1.99 -16.35 -6.88
CA VAL A 247 -2.23 -17.70 -6.38
C VAL A 247 -1.06 -18.15 -5.50
N SER A 248 0.20 -17.97 -5.95
CA SER A 248 1.41 -18.27 -5.17
C SER A 248 1.45 -17.50 -3.85
N LEU A 249 1.22 -16.19 -3.86
CA LEU A 249 1.25 -15.37 -2.64
C LEU A 249 0.13 -15.77 -1.67
N THR A 250 -1.07 -16.04 -2.17
CA THR A 250 -2.20 -16.44 -1.33
C THR A 250 -1.96 -17.81 -0.70
N ALA A 251 -1.42 -18.77 -1.47
CA ALA A 251 -1.05 -20.09 -0.95
C ALA A 251 -0.04 -19.98 0.19
N ARG A 252 1.00 -19.14 0.02
CA ARG A 252 2.00 -18.88 1.07
C ARG A 252 1.40 -18.23 2.32
N ARG A 253 0.52 -17.24 2.17
CA ARG A 253 -0.20 -16.63 3.31
C ARG A 253 -1.15 -17.60 4.03
N LEU A 254 -1.71 -18.57 3.32
CA LEU A 254 -2.53 -19.62 3.93
C LEU A 254 -1.67 -20.60 4.73
N HIS A 255 -0.46 -20.92 4.23
CA HIS A 255 0.51 -21.73 4.98
C HIS A 255 0.93 -21.04 6.29
N ASP A 256 1.01 -19.70 6.34
CA ASP A 256 1.27 -18.95 7.59
C ASP A 256 0.19 -19.18 8.67
N GLN A 257 -0.98 -19.69 8.29
CA GLN A 257 -2.10 -19.99 9.19
C GLN A 257 -2.26 -21.47 9.51
N GLU A 258 -1.35 -22.30 9.02
CA GLU A 258 -1.47 -23.77 9.03
C GLU A 258 -2.71 -24.26 8.24
N LEU A 259 -3.14 -23.48 7.22
CA LEU A 259 -4.20 -23.86 6.30
C LEU A 259 -3.61 -24.41 5.00
N SER A 260 -4.28 -25.37 4.38
CA SER A 260 -3.82 -25.94 3.11
C SER A 260 -3.93 -24.93 1.95
N ALA A 261 -2.97 -24.91 1.03
CA ALA A 261 -3.05 -24.10 -0.21
C ALA A 261 -4.32 -24.35 -1.06
N TRP A 262 -5.00 -25.48 -0.88
CA TRP A 262 -6.29 -25.77 -1.53
C TRP A 262 -7.38 -24.72 -1.26
N TRP A 263 -7.29 -23.97 -0.16
CA TRP A 263 -8.23 -22.87 0.10
C TRP A 263 -8.18 -21.78 -0.99
N VAL A 264 -7.10 -21.69 -1.77
CA VAL A 264 -7.00 -20.75 -2.92
C VAL A 264 -8.10 -20.98 -3.96
N PHE A 265 -8.65 -22.19 -4.09
CA PHE A 265 -9.77 -22.47 -4.99
C PHE A 265 -11.05 -21.70 -4.64
N LEU A 266 -11.13 -21.09 -3.45
CA LEU A 266 -12.21 -20.15 -3.15
C LEU A 266 -12.26 -18.96 -4.13
N TYR A 267 -11.17 -18.62 -4.84
CA TYR A 267 -11.27 -17.65 -5.93
C TYR A 267 -12.29 -18.06 -7.01
N LEU A 268 -12.56 -19.35 -7.21
CA LEU A 268 -13.61 -19.84 -8.12
C LEU A 268 -15.03 -19.49 -7.66
N ALA A 269 -15.23 -19.27 -6.36
CA ALA A 269 -16.48 -18.76 -5.80
C ALA A 269 -16.69 -17.25 -6.03
N GLY A 270 -15.84 -16.61 -6.83
CA GLY A 270 -15.96 -15.22 -7.23
C GLY A 270 -15.63 -14.24 -6.10
N SER A 271 -16.49 -13.23 -5.92
CA SER A 271 -16.26 -12.12 -4.98
C SER A 271 -16.25 -12.56 -3.52
N VAL A 272 -17.15 -13.48 -3.13
CA VAL A 272 -17.25 -13.96 -1.74
C VAL A 272 -15.99 -14.71 -1.33
N GLY A 273 -15.51 -15.63 -2.18
CA GLY A 273 -14.30 -16.38 -1.88
C GLY A 273 -13.04 -15.50 -1.87
N SER A 274 -12.95 -14.51 -2.77
CA SER A 274 -11.88 -13.50 -2.74
C SER A 274 -11.86 -12.69 -1.43
N LEU A 275 -13.03 -12.34 -0.90
CA LEU A 275 -13.15 -11.63 0.38
C LEU A 275 -12.72 -12.50 1.56
N ILE A 276 -13.14 -13.77 1.60
CA ILE A 276 -12.73 -14.73 2.65
C ILE A 276 -11.21 -14.90 2.64
N LEU A 277 -10.62 -15.11 1.47
CA LEU A 277 -9.16 -15.24 1.33
C LEU A 277 -8.41 -13.97 1.72
N LEU A 278 -8.96 -12.79 1.40
CA LEU A 278 -8.40 -11.51 1.84
C LEU A 278 -8.41 -11.42 3.38
N LEU A 279 -9.54 -11.76 4.01
CA LEU A 279 -9.70 -11.72 5.46
C LEU A 279 -8.73 -12.69 6.13
N LEU A 280 -8.68 -13.95 5.70
CA LEU A 280 -7.71 -14.93 6.17
C LEU A 280 -6.28 -14.40 6.00
N SER A 281 -5.93 -13.90 4.82
CA SER A 281 -4.58 -13.38 4.56
C SER A 281 -4.23 -12.09 5.33
N LEU A 282 -5.17 -11.45 6.02
CA LEU A 282 -4.93 -10.27 6.86
C LEU A 282 -4.67 -10.63 8.33
N LEU A 283 -5.06 -11.84 8.76
CA LEU A 283 -4.86 -12.30 10.14
C LEU A 283 -3.36 -12.46 10.47
N PRO A 284 -2.99 -12.31 11.75
CA PRO A 284 -1.66 -12.64 12.22
C PRO A 284 -1.28 -14.10 11.95
N ALA A 285 0.00 -14.32 11.63
CA ALA A 285 0.58 -15.65 11.66
C ALA A 285 0.57 -16.16 13.10
N LYS A 286 0.47 -17.48 13.28
CA LYS A 286 0.58 -18.09 14.62
C LYS A 286 2.03 -18.09 15.06
N ASP A 287 2.31 -17.61 16.27
CA ASP A 287 3.67 -17.50 16.78
C ASP A 287 4.23 -18.89 17.13
N GLY A 288 5.44 -19.22 16.63
CA GLY A 288 6.29 -20.30 17.14
C GLY A 288 5.89 -21.75 16.81
N GLN A 289 4.84 -22.00 16.02
CA GLN A 289 4.42 -23.37 15.65
C GLN A 289 4.29 -23.59 14.13
N THR A 290 4.70 -22.62 13.31
CA THR A 290 4.50 -22.73 11.87
C THR A 290 5.56 -23.61 11.20
N LYS A 291 5.16 -24.37 10.17
CA LYS A 291 6.08 -25.21 9.38
C LYS A 291 7.23 -24.40 8.74
N TYR A 292 7.02 -23.10 8.54
CA TYR A 292 7.96 -22.18 7.89
C TYR A 292 8.30 -21.00 8.81
N PRO A 293 9.51 -20.43 8.73
CA PRO A 293 9.91 -19.26 9.51
C PRO A 293 9.06 -18.04 9.13
N ALA A 294 8.72 -17.18 10.09
CA ALA A 294 7.94 -15.99 9.82
C ALA A 294 8.74 -14.99 8.95
N ALA A 295 8.30 -14.75 7.72
CA ALA A 295 8.85 -13.72 6.84
C ALA A 295 8.31 -12.35 7.28
N ASP A 296 8.68 -11.90 8.47
CA ASP A 296 8.22 -10.64 9.03
C ASP A 296 9.21 -9.50 8.80
N GLY A 297 10.23 -9.67 7.95
CA GLY A 297 11.23 -8.65 7.59
C GLY A 297 12.06 -8.12 8.77
N ARG A 298 11.90 -8.69 9.97
CA ARG A 298 12.69 -8.32 11.14
C ARG A 298 14.04 -9.04 11.08
N PRO A 299 15.11 -8.44 11.62
CA PRO A 299 16.35 -9.18 11.83
C PRO A 299 16.03 -10.41 12.69
N ALA A 300 16.49 -11.58 12.24
CA ALA A 300 16.29 -12.83 12.96
C ALA A 300 16.78 -12.65 14.40
N VAL A 301 15.86 -12.64 15.36
CA VAL A 301 16.23 -12.80 16.77
C VAL A 301 16.82 -14.21 16.83
N PRO A 302 18.05 -14.40 17.34
CA PRO A 302 18.59 -15.74 17.51
C PRO A 302 17.57 -16.52 18.31
N THR A 303 16.95 -17.51 17.67
CA THR A 303 16.02 -18.41 18.34
C THR A 303 16.85 -19.10 19.39
N ALA A 304 16.77 -18.64 20.65
CA ALA A 304 17.19 -19.45 21.77
C ALA A 304 16.32 -20.69 21.65
N SER A 305 16.91 -21.77 21.14
CA SER A 305 16.31 -23.09 21.15
C SER A 305 15.92 -23.34 22.59
N ILE A 306 14.63 -23.20 22.89
CA ILE A 306 14.08 -23.74 24.11
C ILE A 306 14.15 -25.25 23.90
N ASP A 307 15.30 -25.80 24.25
CA ASP A 307 15.52 -27.22 24.41
C ASP A 307 14.57 -27.64 25.54
N SER A 308 13.39 -28.10 25.16
CA SER A 308 12.35 -28.64 26.05
C SER A 308 12.76 -29.98 26.69
N ARG A 309 14.07 -30.22 26.84
CA ARG A 309 14.67 -31.44 27.38
C ARG A 309 15.45 -31.24 28.68
N ALA A 310 15.54 -30.02 29.21
CA ALA A 310 16.33 -29.74 30.41
C ALA A 310 15.49 -29.47 31.69
N GLU A 311 14.19 -29.77 31.69
CA GLU A 311 13.29 -29.45 32.82
C GLU A 311 12.69 -30.68 33.53
N SER A 312 13.44 -31.79 33.58
CA SER A 312 13.03 -32.97 34.38
C SER A 312 14.10 -33.54 35.32
N GLU A 313 15.27 -32.93 35.43
CA GLU A 313 16.30 -33.36 36.38
C GLU A 313 16.92 -32.18 37.13
N GLN A 314 16.15 -31.53 38.01
CA GLN A 314 16.70 -30.81 39.16
C GLN A 314 15.59 -30.48 40.18
N THR A 315 14.97 -31.52 40.73
CA THR A 315 14.25 -31.44 42.01
C THR A 315 15.00 -32.26 43.06
N ALA A 316 16.13 -31.74 43.53
CA ALA A 316 16.62 -31.99 44.88
C ALA A 316 17.88 -31.17 45.17
N SER A 317 17.88 -30.51 46.33
CA SER A 317 19.01 -29.89 47.03
C SER A 317 19.28 -28.40 46.76
N GLY A 318 19.15 -27.59 47.82
CA GLY A 318 20.06 -26.47 48.04
C GLY A 318 19.45 -25.07 48.11
N SER A 319 18.95 -24.71 49.30
CA SER A 319 18.78 -23.34 49.79
C SER A 319 19.92 -22.38 49.43
N ALA A 320 19.62 -21.19 48.88
CA ALA A 320 19.97 -19.86 49.44
C ALA A 320 19.82 -18.72 48.39
N ALA A 321 19.09 -17.68 48.78
CA ALA A 321 19.18 -16.26 48.40
C ALA A 321 19.56 -15.86 46.95
N LEU A 322 18.66 -15.14 46.26
CA LEU A 322 18.86 -13.72 45.89
C LEU A 322 17.69 -13.16 45.04
N SER A 323 17.12 -12.07 45.59
CA SER A 323 16.54 -10.88 44.94
C SER A 323 15.52 -11.03 43.81
N GLN A 324 14.28 -10.69 44.16
CA GLN A 324 13.23 -10.23 43.25
C GLN A 324 13.73 -9.07 42.37
N ALA A 325 13.48 -9.17 41.06
CA ALA A 325 13.43 -8.04 40.14
C ALA A 325 12.32 -8.31 39.11
N SER A 326 11.07 -8.21 39.57
CA SER A 326 9.90 -8.16 38.70
C SER A 326 9.89 -6.81 37.99
N VAL A 327 10.13 -6.82 36.67
CA VAL A 327 9.89 -5.66 35.80
C VAL A 327 8.37 -5.50 35.66
N GLU A 328 7.81 -4.64 36.49
CA GLU A 328 6.41 -4.25 36.43
C GLU A 328 6.21 -3.28 35.24
N VAL A 329 5.57 -3.75 34.18
CA VAL A 329 5.21 -2.93 33.00
C VAL A 329 3.99 -2.08 33.37
N PHE A 330 4.25 -0.83 33.75
CA PHE A 330 3.21 0.13 34.10
C PHE A 330 2.55 0.74 32.85
N TYR A 331 1.27 0.45 32.62
CA TYR A 331 0.44 1.23 31.69
C TYR A 331 0.02 2.54 32.38
N PRO A 332 0.31 3.73 31.83
CA PRO A 332 -0.23 4.95 32.41
C PRO A 332 -1.75 5.01 32.16
N GLN A 333 -2.51 4.86 33.23
CA GLN A 333 -3.92 5.22 33.28
C GLN A 333 -4.08 6.73 33.05
N SER A 334 -5.08 7.08 32.27
CA SER A 334 -5.51 8.44 31.95
C SER A 334 -5.82 9.26 33.21
N ALA A 335 -5.11 10.37 33.39
CA ALA A 335 -5.50 11.45 34.29
C ALA A 335 -5.47 12.79 33.56
N THR A 336 -6.66 13.38 33.42
CA THR A 336 -6.94 14.79 33.17
C THR A 336 -6.25 15.68 34.20
N SER A 337 -5.48 16.68 33.76
CA SER A 337 -5.52 18.07 34.24
C SER A 337 -4.37 18.88 33.61
N ALA A 338 -4.65 20.14 33.30
CA ALA A 338 -3.72 21.09 32.69
C ALA A 338 -2.61 21.53 33.66
N ALA A 339 -1.34 21.40 33.24
CA ALA A 339 -0.23 22.18 33.76
C ALA A 339 0.91 22.18 32.72
N GLN A 340 1.53 23.34 32.54
CA GLN A 340 2.54 23.66 31.54
C GLN A 340 3.80 22.78 31.71
N VAL A 341 4.34 22.26 30.61
CA VAL A 341 5.65 21.56 30.59
C VAL A 341 6.66 22.50 29.97
N GLU A 342 7.57 22.98 30.82
CA GLU A 342 8.76 23.75 30.49
C GLU A 342 9.82 22.84 29.86
N VAL A 343 10.44 23.26 28.76
CA VAL A 343 11.40 22.46 27.98
C VAL A 343 12.80 22.68 28.53
N PHE A 344 13.38 21.65 29.16
CA PHE A 344 14.76 21.65 29.65
C PHE A 344 15.70 21.04 28.60
N TYR A 345 16.71 21.79 28.16
CA TYR A 345 17.79 21.28 27.30
C TYR A 345 18.97 20.80 28.16
N PRO A 346 19.54 19.60 27.94
CA PRO A 346 20.75 19.18 28.66
C PRO A 346 22.01 19.81 28.05
N GLN A 347 22.80 20.50 28.89
CA GLN A 347 24.16 20.97 28.57
C GLN A 347 25.19 19.84 28.76
N PRO A 348 26.29 19.81 27.97
CA PRO A 348 27.31 18.77 28.08
C PRO A 348 28.24 18.98 29.29
N SER A 349 28.52 17.90 29.99
CA SER A 349 29.34 17.80 31.20
C SER A 349 30.81 18.11 30.96
N THR A 350 31.35 19.10 31.68
CA THR A 350 32.79 19.34 31.86
C THR A 350 33.34 18.45 32.99
N VAL A 351 34.38 17.67 32.67
CA VAL A 351 35.20 16.94 33.64
C VAL A 351 36.29 17.88 34.14
N ALA A 352 36.36 18.06 35.46
CA ALA A 352 37.40 18.81 36.15
C ALA A 352 38.54 17.89 36.59
N SER A 353 39.79 18.33 36.42
CA SER A 353 40.91 17.83 37.20
C SER A 353 42.06 18.85 37.30
N SER A 354 42.24 19.31 38.55
CA SER A 354 43.47 19.68 39.28
C SER A 354 44.38 20.85 38.83
N GLU A 355 44.52 21.79 39.78
CA GLU A 355 45.50 22.87 39.91
C GLU A 355 46.97 22.39 40.05
N SER A 356 47.92 23.20 39.55
CA SER A 356 49.15 23.59 40.28
C SER A 356 49.95 24.69 39.54
N THR A 357 49.89 25.90 40.08
CA THR A 357 50.98 26.85 40.47
C THR A 357 52.18 27.20 39.57
N ALA A 358 52.52 28.51 39.59
CA ALA A 358 53.83 29.19 39.46
C ALA A 358 54.25 29.64 38.03
N THR A 359 54.05 30.91 37.64
CA THR A 359 54.86 32.16 37.81
C THR A 359 55.84 32.48 36.68
N SER A 360 55.94 33.79 36.41
CA SER A 360 57.05 34.61 35.84
C SER A 360 57.21 34.80 34.32
N GLU A 361 57.12 36.10 33.97
CA GLU A 361 57.97 36.91 33.09
C GLU A 361 57.79 36.84 31.55
N THR A 362 57.29 37.91 30.90
CA THR A 362 57.96 39.16 30.46
C THR A 362 58.53 39.02 29.04
N SER A 363 57.94 39.78 28.10
CA SER A 363 58.61 40.66 27.10
C SER A 363 57.89 40.73 25.74
N VAL A 364 57.76 41.97 25.29
CA VAL A 364 57.36 42.56 24.00
C VAL A 364 58.60 43.40 23.57
N PRO A 365 58.82 44.00 22.37
CA PRO A 365 58.15 44.02 21.03
C PRO A 365 59.14 43.85 19.83
N SER A 366 58.68 44.24 18.62
CA SER A 366 59.43 44.91 17.50
C SER A 366 60.19 44.00 16.53
N SER A 367 60.33 44.25 15.22
CA SER A 367 59.89 45.28 14.26
C SER A 367 60.42 44.86 12.87
N ASP A 368 59.88 45.47 11.80
CA ASP A 368 60.57 45.82 10.53
C ASP A 368 61.00 44.70 9.56
N THR A 369 60.35 44.55 8.39
CA THR A 369 60.49 45.27 7.08
C THR A 369 61.47 44.60 6.09
N SER A 370 61.13 44.75 4.80
CA SER A 370 61.91 44.46 3.58
C SER A 370 61.95 42.98 3.18
N GLU A 371 62.01 42.56 1.91
CA GLU A 371 62.02 43.19 0.60
C GLU A 371 61.96 42.03 -0.43
N ASP A 372 61.21 42.23 -1.51
CA ASP A 372 61.62 41.96 -2.91
C ASP A 372 61.84 40.53 -3.48
N ARG A 373 61.40 40.45 -4.75
CA ARG A 373 61.82 39.58 -5.89
C ARG A 373 61.30 38.15 -6.09
N ASP A 374 60.40 38.08 -7.08
CA ASP A 374 60.56 37.53 -8.44
C ASP A 374 60.99 36.07 -8.70
N ASP A 375 60.17 35.49 -9.59
CA ASP A 375 60.48 34.56 -10.69
C ASP A 375 61.03 33.16 -10.38
N HIS A 376 60.28 32.13 -10.79
CA HIS A 376 60.58 31.38 -12.03
C HIS A 376 59.66 30.16 -12.24
N VAL A 377 59.10 30.13 -13.47
CA VAL A 377 58.71 28.98 -14.32
C VAL A 377 57.47 28.16 -13.98
#